data_AF-A0A497RI36-F1
#
_entry.id   AF-A0A497RI36-F1
#
_cell.length_a   1.000
_cell.length_b   1.000
_cell.length_c   1.000
_cell.angle_alpha   90.00
_cell.angle_beta   90.00
_cell.angle_gamma   90.00
#
_symmetry.space_group_name_H-M   'P 1'
#
loop_
_entity.id
_entity.type
_entity.pdbx_description
1 polymer ?
#
loop_
_entity_poly.entity_id
_entity_poly.type
_entity_poly.pdbx_seq_one_letter_code
_entity_poly.pdbx_strand_id
1 'polypeptide(L)'
;MGECMAYLPPLRTLPELPSPIEILETEPCRDYYIKVVKWEIGKLTIRPRWLGAPPTKEVVCIRIWTTEKYKPTWPPYWDITPARLVSQLYALLREGIPEGYVLKIHRDIPGPKAHFSISLVKEEEIETV
;
A
#
# COMPACT_ATOMS: atom_id res chain seq x y z
N MET A 1 -13.82 17.65 -21.47
CA MET A 1 -12.67 16.98 -20.82
C MET A 1 -13.18 16.35 -19.55
N GLY A 2 -13.49 15.05 -19.59
CA GLY A 2 -13.99 14.34 -18.41
C GLY A 2 -12.83 14.07 -17.47
N GLU A 3 -12.89 14.60 -16.25
CA GLU A 3 -11.94 14.27 -15.19
C GLU A 3 -11.93 12.76 -15.01
N CYS A 4 -10.79 12.13 -15.31
CA CYS A 4 -10.61 10.70 -15.14
C CYS A 4 -10.47 10.44 -13.64
N MET A 5 -11.59 10.41 -12.91
CA MET A 5 -11.58 10.00 -11.52
C MET A 5 -11.04 8.57 -11.45
N ALA A 6 -9.84 8.40 -10.91
CA ALA A 6 -9.19 7.11 -10.77
C ALA A 6 -9.92 6.25 -9.73
N TYR A 7 -11.00 5.59 -10.15
CA TYR A 7 -11.74 4.66 -9.31
C TYR A 7 -11.05 3.30 -9.23
N LEU A 8 -11.05 2.71 -8.03
CA LEU A 8 -10.65 1.32 -7.86
C LEU A 8 -11.55 0.41 -8.71
N PRO A 9 -10.97 -0.55 -9.45
CA PRO A 9 -11.76 -1.55 -10.15
C PRO A 9 -12.59 -2.39 -9.16
N PRO A 10 -13.77 -2.90 -9.57
CA PRO A 10 -14.58 -3.75 -8.71
C PRO A 10 -13.80 -5.00 -8.24
N LEU A 11 -13.94 -5.39 -6.97
CA LEU A 11 -13.19 -6.51 -6.38
C LEU A 11 -13.26 -7.82 -7.19
N ARG A 12 -14.42 -8.11 -7.78
CA ARG A 12 -14.66 -9.31 -8.59
C ARG A 12 -13.82 -9.38 -9.88
N THR A 13 -13.32 -8.25 -10.37
CA THR A 13 -12.53 -8.18 -11.60
C THR A 13 -11.02 -8.25 -11.33
N LEU A 14 -10.61 -8.23 -10.07
CA LEU A 14 -9.21 -8.23 -9.68
C LEU A 14 -8.65 -9.66 -9.64
N PRO A 15 -7.42 -9.88 -10.15
CA PRO A 15 -6.75 -11.17 -10.03
C PRO A 15 -6.36 -11.44 -8.57
N GLU A 16 -6.29 -12.70 -8.19
CA GLU A 16 -5.69 -13.09 -6.90
C GLU A 16 -4.17 -12.89 -6.98
N LEU A 17 -3.59 -12.22 -5.97
CA LEU A 17 -2.15 -12.03 -5.91
C LEU A 17 -1.45 -13.32 -5.47
N PRO A 18 -0.36 -13.72 -6.14
CA PRO A 18 0.34 -14.96 -5.81
C PRO A 18 1.04 -14.87 -4.46
N SER A 19 1.12 -16.01 -3.77
CA SER A 19 1.94 -16.17 -2.57
C SER A 19 3.46 -16.10 -2.90
N PRO A 20 4.32 -15.72 -1.94
CA PRO A 20 3.99 -15.36 -0.55
C PRO A 20 3.29 -13.99 -0.44
N ILE A 21 2.52 -13.83 0.63
CA ILE A 21 1.90 -12.54 0.98
C ILE A 21 2.72 -11.89 2.07
N GLU A 22 3.06 -10.62 1.89
CA GLU A 22 3.92 -9.86 2.79
C GLU A 22 3.22 -8.55 3.18
N ILE A 23 2.31 -8.63 4.15
CA ILE A 23 1.50 -7.47 4.55
C ILE A 23 2.38 -6.40 5.20
N LEU A 24 2.26 -5.15 4.74
CA LEU A 24 2.89 -4.01 5.42
C LEU A 24 2.16 -3.73 6.75
N GLU A 25 2.75 -4.18 7.85
CA GLU A 25 2.29 -3.87 9.20
C GLU A 25 2.78 -2.47 9.61
N THR A 26 1.85 -1.51 9.67
CA THR A 26 2.15 -0.12 10.01
C THR A 26 1.92 0.17 11.48
N GLU A 27 2.93 0.73 12.14
CA GLU A 27 2.90 1.21 13.50
C GLU A 27 2.36 2.66 13.54
N PRO A 28 1.57 3.04 14.57
CA PRO A 28 1.17 4.43 14.77
C PRO A 28 2.37 5.36 14.96
N CYS A 29 2.23 6.59 14.46
CA CYS A 29 3.23 7.65 14.48
C CYS A 29 4.56 7.30 13.81
N ARG A 30 4.62 6.23 13.01
CA ARG A 30 5.83 5.80 12.31
C ARG A 30 5.69 6.01 10.82
N ASP A 31 6.73 6.61 10.25
CA ASP A 31 6.87 6.79 8.81
C ASP A 31 7.47 5.53 8.16
N TYR A 32 6.89 5.16 7.03
CA TYR A 32 7.36 4.06 6.19
C TYR A 32 7.73 4.60 4.82
N TYR A 33 8.93 4.27 4.36
CA TYR A 33 9.46 4.73 3.08
C TYR A 33 9.58 3.55 2.13
N ILE A 34 9.03 3.70 0.91
CA ILE A 34 9.03 2.65 -0.10
C ILE A 34 9.45 3.25 -1.44
N LYS A 35 10.53 2.73 -2.03
CA LYS A 35 10.91 3.07 -3.40
C LYS A 35 10.06 2.22 -4.34
N VAL A 36 9.08 2.84 -4.99
CA VAL A 36 8.19 2.12 -5.91
C VAL A 36 8.95 1.80 -7.21
N VAL A 37 9.28 0.53 -7.40
CA VAL A 37 9.91 0.02 -8.65
C VAL A 37 8.84 -0.38 -9.66
N LYS A 38 7.83 -1.10 -9.18
CA LYS A 38 6.62 -1.47 -9.93
C LYS A 38 5.51 -1.78 -8.93
N TRP A 39 4.27 -1.83 -9.41
CA TRP A 39 3.13 -2.18 -8.57
C TRP A 39 2.13 -3.05 -9.32
N GLU A 40 1.35 -3.81 -8.55
CA GLU A 40 0.28 -4.68 -9.02
C GLU A 40 -0.96 -4.42 -8.17
N ILE A 41 -2.14 -4.50 -8.78
CA ILE A 41 -3.41 -4.49 -8.05
C ILE A 41 -4.06 -5.86 -8.18
N GLY A 42 -4.54 -6.38 -7.07
CA GLY A 42 -5.25 -7.64 -7.02
C GLY A 42 -6.13 -7.75 -5.79
N LYS A 43 -6.53 -8.97 -5.48
CA LYS A 43 -7.30 -9.30 -4.29
C LYS A 43 -6.60 -10.35 -3.44
N LEU A 44 -6.89 -10.30 -2.14
CA LEU A 44 -6.44 -11.28 -1.16
C LEU A 44 -7.61 -11.76 -0.32
N THR A 45 -7.57 -13.03 0.09
CA THR A 45 -8.48 -13.57 1.09
C THR A 45 -7.82 -13.46 2.47
N ILE A 46 -8.37 -12.61 3.35
CA ILE A 46 -7.89 -12.43 4.73
C ILE A 46 -8.84 -13.08 5.73
N ARG A 47 -8.33 -13.38 6.93
CA ARG A 47 -9.11 -13.85 8.08
C ARG A 47 -9.11 -12.77 9.16
N PRO A 48 -10.12 -11.89 9.22
CA PRO A 48 -10.15 -10.83 10.20
C PRO A 48 -10.28 -11.40 11.62
N ARG A 49 -9.62 -10.76 12.60
CA ARG A 49 -9.51 -11.25 13.98
C ARG A 49 -10.45 -10.55 14.98
N TRP A 50 -11.42 -9.76 14.52
CA TRP A 50 -12.34 -9.01 15.39
C TRP A 50 -13.61 -9.81 15.74
N LEU A 51 -14.25 -9.49 16.86
CA LEU A 51 -15.42 -10.23 17.38
C LEU A 51 -16.63 -10.08 16.44
N GLY A 52 -17.13 -11.20 15.91
CA GLY A 52 -18.23 -11.21 14.93
C GLY A 52 -17.78 -11.06 13.48
N ALA A 53 -16.47 -11.12 13.21
CA ALA A 53 -15.95 -11.12 11.85
C ALA A 53 -16.43 -12.34 11.05
N PRO A 54 -16.67 -12.17 9.74
CA PRO A 54 -16.79 -13.33 8.87
C PRO A 54 -15.49 -14.15 8.89
N PRO A 55 -15.55 -15.49 8.74
CA PRO A 55 -14.36 -16.35 8.77
C PRO A 55 -13.27 -15.94 7.79
N THR A 56 -13.69 -15.43 6.63
CA THR A 56 -12.83 -14.92 5.57
C THR A 56 -13.47 -13.71 4.91
N LYS A 57 -12.65 -12.84 4.35
CA LYS A 57 -13.09 -11.72 3.52
C LYS A 57 -12.10 -11.49 2.39
N GLU A 58 -12.60 -11.27 1.18
CA GLU A 58 -11.80 -10.75 0.08
C GLU A 58 -11.60 -9.24 0.24
N VAL A 59 -10.36 -8.78 0.05
CA VAL A 59 -9.98 -7.37 0.10
C VAL A 59 -9.15 -7.00 -1.11
N VAL A 60 -9.26 -5.74 -1.55
CA VAL A 60 -8.35 -5.17 -2.55
C VAL A 60 -6.97 -5.06 -1.92
N CYS A 61 -5.94 -5.41 -2.68
CA CYS A 61 -4.56 -5.28 -2.29
C CYS A 61 -3.75 -4.60 -3.40
N ILE A 62 -2.84 -3.70 -3.00
CA ILE A 62 -1.79 -3.19 -3.87
C ILE A 62 -0.47 -3.78 -3.41
N ARG A 63 0.20 -4.50 -4.32
CA ARG A 63 1.57 -4.99 -4.13
C ARG A 63 2.54 -3.97 -4.68
N ILE A 64 3.45 -3.48 -3.85
CA ILE A 64 4.48 -2.52 -4.25
C ILE A 64 5.84 -3.22 -4.16
N TRP A 65 6.50 -3.35 -5.30
CA TRP A 65 7.87 -3.84 -5.37
C TRP A 65 8.84 -2.71 -5.06
N THR A 66 9.87 -3.03 -4.28
CA THR A 66 10.85 -2.06 -3.79
C THR A 66 12.27 -2.62 -3.86
N THR A 67 13.25 -1.74 -3.66
CA THR A 67 14.67 -2.12 -3.62
C THR A 67 15.07 -2.62 -2.23
N GLU A 68 16.18 -3.37 -2.18
CA GLU A 68 16.74 -3.93 -0.94
C GLU A 68 17.05 -2.87 0.12
N LYS A 69 17.43 -1.66 -0.30
CA LYS A 69 17.62 -0.48 0.58
C LYS A 69 16.40 -0.19 1.45
N TYR A 70 15.20 -0.31 0.90
CA TYR A 70 13.93 -0.01 1.60
C TYR A 70 13.23 -1.25 2.16
N LYS A 71 13.58 -2.43 1.66
CA LYS A 71 13.15 -3.72 2.21
C LYS A 71 14.27 -4.76 2.04
N PRO A 72 15.13 -4.95 3.05
CA PRO A 72 16.25 -5.89 2.95
C PRO A 72 15.82 -7.36 3.04
N THR A 73 14.55 -7.64 3.34
CA THR A 73 14.01 -8.99 3.51
C THR A 73 13.25 -9.45 2.27
N TRP A 74 13.36 -10.75 1.95
CA TRP A 74 12.51 -11.38 0.93
C TRP A 74 11.09 -11.61 1.49
N PRO A 75 10.02 -11.46 0.67
CA PRO A 75 10.02 -11.04 -0.74
C PRO A 75 10.26 -9.53 -0.93
N PRO A 76 10.77 -9.06 -2.08
CA PRO A 76 11.13 -7.66 -2.31
C PRO A 76 9.92 -6.77 -2.66
N TYR A 77 8.81 -6.99 -1.96
CA TYR A 77 7.59 -6.21 -2.09
C TYR A 77 6.83 -6.15 -0.79
N TRP A 78 5.91 -5.20 -0.70
CA TRP A 78 4.92 -5.07 0.36
C TRP A 78 3.51 -5.20 -0.22
N ASP A 79 2.64 -5.94 0.47
CA ASP A 79 1.22 -6.09 0.19
C ASP A 79 0.41 -5.15 1.11
N ILE A 80 -0.30 -4.20 0.52
CA ILE A 80 -1.03 -3.16 1.24
C ILE A 80 -2.53 -3.41 1.09
N THR A 81 -3.23 -3.54 2.21
CA THR A 81 -4.66 -3.92 2.28
C THR A 81 -5.61 -2.93 2.97
N PRO A 82 -5.17 -1.95 3.81
CA PRO A 82 -6.10 -0.98 4.38
C PRO A 82 -6.83 -0.17 3.30
N ALA A 83 -8.15 -0.31 3.22
CA ALA A 83 -8.95 0.20 2.10
C ALA A 83 -8.74 1.70 1.80
N ARG A 84 -8.62 2.55 2.83
CA ARG A 84 -8.37 3.98 2.65
C ARG A 84 -6.99 4.25 2.02
N LEU A 85 -5.97 3.55 2.50
CA LEU A 85 -4.61 3.66 1.97
C LEU A 85 -4.54 3.12 0.53
N VAL A 86 -5.17 1.98 0.27
CA VAL A 86 -5.28 1.38 -1.07
C VAL A 86 -5.91 2.35 -2.07
N SER A 87 -7.01 3.02 -1.72
CA SER A 87 -7.63 4.02 -2.60
C SER A 87 -6.72 5.19 -2.92
N GLN A 88 -6.01 5.74 -1.91
CA GLN A 88 -5.09 6.85 -2.12
C GLN A 88 -3.88 6.42 -2.97
N LEU A 89 -3.31 5.25 -2.69
CA LEU A 89 -2.19 4.70 -3.44
C LEU A 89 -2.56 4.41 -4.88
N TYR A 90 -3.74 3.85 -5.15
CA TYR A 90 -4.16 3.54 -6.51
C TYR A 90 -4.21 4.80 -7.38
N ALA A 91 -4.79 5.89 -6.86
CA ALA A 91 -4.83 7.16 -7.57
C ALA A 91 -3.40 7.68 -7.86
N LEU A 92 -2.54 7.71 -6.84
CA LEU A 92 -1.14 8.16 -7.00
C LEU A 92 -0.34 7.30 -7.98
N LEU A 93 -0.42 5.97 -7.85
CA LEU A 93 0.35 5.02 -8.66
C LEU A 93 -0.11 4.96 -10.13
N ARG A 94 -1.37 5.30 -10.39
CA ARG A 94 -1.92 5.44 -11.75
C ARG A 94 -1.36 6.66 -12.48
N GLU A 95 -1.17 7.77 -11.78
CA GLU A 95 -0.51 8.97 -12.32
C GLU A 95 1.01 8.74 -12.48
N GLY A 96 1.57 7.83 -11.68
CA GLY A 96 2.99 7.52 -11.67
C GLY A 96 3.75 8.32 -10.61
N ILE A 97 4.91 7.80 -10.23
CA ILE A 97 5.80 8.44 -9.26
C ILE A 97 7.00 8.99 -10.02
N PRO A 98 7.29 10.31 -9.90
CA PRO A 98 8.44 10.90 -10.56
C PRO A 98 9.76 10.25 -10.14
N GLU A 99 10.74 10.25 -11.04
CA GLU A 99 12.07 9.75 -10.74
C GLU A 99 12.72 10.53 -9.58
N GLY A 100 13.52 9.84 -8.77
CA GLY A 100 14.13 10.43 -7.57
C GLY A 100 13.20 10.61 -6.37
N TYR A 101 11.91 10.28 -6.48
CA TYR A 101 10.97 10.31 -5.35
C TYR A 101 10.80 8.93 -4.71
N VAL A 102 10.36 8.97 -3.46
CA VAL A 102 10.07 7.82 -2.59
C VAL A 102 8.69 8.03 -1.97
N LEU A 103 7.90 6.97 -1.90
CA LEU A 103 6.61 6.98 -1.24
C LEU A 103 6.81 6.96 0.27
N LYS A 104 6.27 7.97 0.95
CA LYS A 104 6.16 8.04 2.41
C LYS A 104 4.73 7.72 2.81
N ILE A 105 4.56 6.74 3.69
CA ILE A 105 3.29 6.38 4.32
C ILE A 105 3.38 6.69 5.80
N HIS A 106 2.45 7.46 6.32
CA HIS A 106 2.33 7.74 7.74
C HIS A 106 0.97 7.27 8.26
N ARG A 107 0.98 6.69 9.45
CA ARG A 107 -0.23 6.29 10.20
C ARG A 107 -0.28 7.11 11.49
N ASP A 108 -1.37 7.83 11.72
CA ASP A 108 -1.46 8.79 12.82
C ASP A 108 -1.72 8.17 14.20
N ILE A 109 -2.77 7.34 14.35
CA ILE A 109 -3.27 6.86 15.64
C ILE A 109 -3.49 5.34 15.66
N PRO A 110 -3.42 4.71 16.85
CA PRO A 110 -3.80 3.31 17.01
C PRO A 110 -5.31 3.09 16.81
N GLY A 111 -5.67 1.86 16.45
CA GLY A 111 -7.06 1.41 16.39
C GLY A 111 -7.80 1.69 15.07
N PRO A 112 -9.11 1.43 15.00
CA PRO A 112 -9.92 1.47 13.77
C PRO A 112 -10.15 2.88 13.22
N LYS A 113 -9.80 3.91 14.00
CA LYS A 113 -9.82 5.32 13.59
C LYS A 113 -8.51 5.77 12.94
N ALA A 114 -7.53 4.87 12.76
CA ALA A 114 -6.30 5.19 12.07
C ALA A 114 -6.57 5.86 10.72
N HIS A 115 -5.96 7.01 10.53
CA HIS A 115 -5.84 7.68 9.25
C HIS A 115 -4.45 7.39 8.68
N PHE A 116 -4.43 7.33 7.35
CA PHE A 116 -3.22 7.21 6.59
C PHE A 116 -3.06 8.48 5.77
N SER A 117 -1.86 9.02 5.79
CA SER A 117 -1.41 10.02 4.82
C SER A 117 -0.31 9.42 3.96
N ILE A 118 -0.34 9.79 2.68
CA ILE A 118 0.72 9.47 1.74
C ILE A 118 1.34 10.76 1.22
N SER A 119 2.65 10.77 1.05
CA SER A 119 3.37 11.85 0.39
C SER A 119 4.51 11.30 -0.44
N LEU A 120 4.98 12.11 -1.38
CA LEU A 120 6.22 11.85 -2.11
C LEU A 120 7.29 12.75 -1.53
N VAL A 121 8.42 12.15 -1.16
CA VAL A 121 9.61 12.86 -0.69
C VAL A 121 10.76 12.55 -1.63
N LYS A 122 11.71 13.47 -1.80
CA LYS A 122 12.89 13.15 -2.59
C LYS A 122 13.79 12.17 -1.85
N GLU A 123 14.39 11.25 -2.59
CA GLU A 123 15.28 10.24 -2.04
C GLU A 123 16.50 10.85 -1.34
N GLU A 124 17.05 11.94 -1.89
CA GLU A 124 18.18 12.70 -1.33
C GLU A 124 17.88 13.28 0.07
N GLU A 125 16.61 13.61 0.35
CA GLU A 125 16.19 14.17 1.64
C GLU A 125 16.10 13.11 2.74
N ILE A 126 15.97 11.82 2.37
CA ILE A 126 15.91 10.71 3.33
C ILE A 126 17.31 10.33 3.81
N GLU A 127 18.35 10.48 2.97
CA GLU A 127 19.73 10.08 3.29
C GLU A 127 20.43 11.02 4.27
N THR A 128 19.82 12.15 4.60
CA THR A 128 20.39 13.18 5.49
C THR A 128 19.92 13.04 6.95
N VAL A 129 19.20 11.96 7.30
CA VAL A 129 18.64 11.72 8.65
C VAL A 129 19.26 10.49 9.31
#